data_AF-A0A9D6L725-F1
#
_entry.id   AF-A0A9D6L725-F1
#
_cell.length_a   1.000
_cell.length_b   1.000
_cell.length_c   1.000
_cell.angle_alpha   90.00
_cell.angle_beta   90.00
_cell.angle_gamma   90.00
#
_symmetry.space_group_name_H-M   'P 1'
#
loop_
_entity.id
_entity.type
_entity.pdbx_description
1 polymer ?
#
loop_
_entity_poly.entity_id
_entity_poly.type
_entity_poly.pdbx_seq_one_letter_code
_entity_poly.pdbx_strand_id
1 'polypeptide(L)'
;MFGRIQIPRINLSAVILEGDDAKTLRLAVGHIPGTARPGEPGCVALAGHRDTFFQHLGAVRENDSIIVSTLHGNYWYVVDSIKLV
;
A
#
# COMPACT_ATOMS: atom_id res chain seq x y z
N MET A 1 11.45 -7.12 5.83
CA MET A 1 11.08 -5.88 5.12
C MET A 1 10.51 -6.29 3.77
N PHE A 2 9.28 -5.89 3.44
CA PHE A 2 8.61 -6.28 2.19
C PHE A 2 8.90 -5.26 1.08
N GLY A 3 8.78 -3.98 1.42
CA GLY A 3 9.00 -2.91 0.46
C GLY A 3 8.59 -1.55 1.02
N ARG A 4 8.22 -0.64 0.12
CA ARG A 4 7.73 0.71 0.43
C ARG A 4 6.65 1.09 -0.56
N ILE A 5 5.57 1.69 -0.06
CA ILE A 5 4.51 2.28 -0.88
C ILE A 5 4.71 3.79 -0.95
N GLN A 6 4.46 4.36 -2.13
CA GLN A 6 4.40 5.79 -2.34
C GLN A 6 3.16 6.17 -3.16
N ILE A 7 2.50 7.26 -2.74
CA ILE A 7 1.41 7.87 -3.49
C ILE A 7 1.73 9.37 -3.60
N PRO A 8 2.36 9.82 -4.71
CA PRO A 8 2.93 11.17 -4.82
C PRO A 8 1.91 12.28 -4.55
N ARG A 9 0.67 12.11 -5.02
CA ARG A 9 -0.37 13.13 -4.88
C ARG A 9 -0.68 13.53 -3.44
N ILE A 10 -0.64 12.56 -2.53
CA ILE A 10 -0.94 12.79 -1.10
C ILE A 10 0.35 12.83 -0.26
N ASN A 11 1.51 12.94 -0.92
CA ASN A 11 2.84 12.89 -0.31
C ASN A 11 3.02 11.71 0.66
N LEU A 12 2.40 10.57 0.35
CA LEU A 12 2.49 9.37 1.18
C LEU A 12 3.75 8.61 0.81
N SER A 13 4.52 8.22 1.83
CA SER A 13 5.64 7.29 1.71
C SER A 13 5.74 6.47 2.99
N ALA A 14 5.48 5.17 2.92
CA ALA A 14 5.47 4.30 4.09
C ALA A 14 6.15 2.95 3.81
N VAL A 15 6.82 2.39 4.84
CA VAL A 15 7.39 1.05 4.77
C VAL A 15 6.27 0.02 4.77
N ILE A 16 6.45 -1.05 3.99
CA ILE A 16 5.59 -2.22 3.97
C ILE A 16 6.28 -3.36 4.72
N LEU A 17 5.57 -3.96 5.67
CA LEU A 17 5.96 -5.19 6.37
C LEU A 17 4.97 -6.30 6.02
N GLU A 18 5.39 -7.55 6.19
CA GLU A 18 4.50 -8.70 6.05
C GLU A 18 3.62 -8.84 7.31
N GLY A 19 2.32 -9.05 7.13
CA GLY A 19 1.36 -9.22 8.23
C GLY A 19 0.40 -8.04 8.37
N ASP A 20 -0.80 -8.35 8.85
CA ASP A 20 -1.90 -7.41 9.12
C ASP A 20 -2.28 -7.37 10.62
N ASP A 21 -1.42 -7.91 11.48
CA ASP A 21 -1.62 -7.90 12.92
C ASP A 21 -1.40 -6.50 13.53
N ALA A 22 -1.97 -6.28 14.72
CA ALA A 22 -1.94 -4.99 15.39
C ALA A 22 -0.53 -4.47 15.71
N LYS A 23 0.47 -5.35 15.89
CA LYS A 23 1.85 -4.93 16.13
C LYS A 23 2.47 -4.39 14.84
N THR A 24 2.21 -5.06 13.71
CA THR A 24 2.67 -4.65 12.39
C THR A 24 2.04 -3.33 11.96
N LEU A 25 0.71 -3.22 12.02
CA LEU A 25 -0.01 -2.03 11.54
C LEU A 25 0.27 -0.77 12.38
N ARG A 26 0.69 -0.93 13.64
CA ARG A 26 1.18 0.20 14.47
C ARG A 26 2.48 0.82 13.96
N LEU A 27 3.31 0.03 13.26
CA LEU A 27 4.67 0.43 12.88
C LEU A 27 4.83 0.65 11.37
N ALA A 28 3.97 0.05 10.55
CA ALA A 28 4.09 0.08 9.10
C ALA A 28 2.74 -0.17 8.40
N VAL A 29 2.75 -0.03 7.07
CA VAL A 29 1.71 -0.63 6.22
C VAL A 29 1.94 -2.15 6.19
N GLY A 30 0.89 -2.92 6.40
CA GLY A 30 0.92 -4.37 6.38
C GLY A 30 0.54 -4.94 5.01
N HIS A 31 1.30 -5.89 4.52
CA HIS A 31 0.87 -6.77 3.43
C HIS A 31 0.01 -7.90 4.00
N ILE A 32 -1.21 -8.05 3.48
CA ILE A 32 -2.16 -9.05 3.99
C ILE A 32 -1.67 -10.44 3.59
N PRO A 33 -1.41 -11.34 4.57
CA PRO A 33 -0.92 -12.69 4.29
C PRO A 33 -1.87 -13.46 3.36
N GLY A 34 -1.29 -14.18 2.40
CA GLY A 34 -2.05 -14.95 1.42
C GLY A 34 -2.53 -14.16 0.19
N THR A 35 -2.27 -12.85 0.14
CA THR A 35 -2.44 -12.06 -1.08
C THR A 35 -1.18 -12.09 -1.94
N ALA A 36 -1.31 -11.74 -3.23
CA ALA A 36 -0.21 -11.83 -4.18
C ALA A 36 0.87 -10.80 -3.86
N ARG A 37 2.11 -11.07 -4.24
CA ARG A 37 3.17 -10.05 -4.14
C ARG A 37 3.18 -9.13 -5.36
N PRO A 38 3.76 -7.92 -5.25
CA PRO A 38 3.97 -7.05 -6.40
C PRO A 38 4.69 -7.80 -7.54
N GLY A 39 4.08 -7.80 -8.73
CA GLY A 39 4.59 -8.51 -9.91
C GLY A 39 4.12 -9.96 -10.06
N GLU A 40 3.49 -10.54 -9.05
CA GLU A 40 2.88 -11.87 -9.16
C GLU A 40 1.43 -11.77 -9.70
N PRO A 41 0.92 -12.82 -10.37
CA PRO A 41 -0.49 -12.90 -10.73
C PRO A 41 -1.38 -12.82 -9.50
N GLY A 42 -2.34 -11.90 -9.50
CA GLY A 42 -3.32 -11.72 -8.43
C GLY A 42 -3.42 -10.28 -7.95
N CYS A 43 -3.98 -10.09 -6.76
CA CYS A 43 -4.13 -8.78 -6.14
C CYS A 43 -3.22 -8.70 -4.90
N VAL A 44 -2.41 -7.65 -4.82
CA VAL A 44 -1.64 -7.29 -3.62
C VAL A 44 -2.56 -6.50 -2.71
N ALA A 45 -2.83 -7.00 -1.51
CA ALA A 45 -3.66 -6.26 -0.55
C ALA A 45 -2.80 -5.68 0.57
N LEU A 46 -2.97 -4.38 0.83
CA LEU A 46 -2.24 -3.63 1.84
C LEU A 46 -3.22 -3.06 2.87
N ALA A 47 -2.90 -3.21 4.14
CA ALA A 47 -3.64 -2.65 5.27
C ALA A 47 -2.81 -1.57 5.97
N GLY A 48 -3.47 -0.52 6.44
CA GLY A 48 -2.81 0.56 7.18
C GLY A 48 -3.82 1.33 8.02
N HIS A 49 -3.40 1.78 9.20
CA HIS A 49 -4.24 2.63 10.03
C HIS A 49 -4.46 3.99 9.36
N ARG A 50 -5.71 4.45 9.38
CA ARG A 50 -6.08 5.79 8.93
C ARG A 50 -5.33 6.87 9.71
N ASP A 51 -5.14 6.70 11.01
CA ASP A 51 -4.60 7.78 11.84
C ASP A 51 -3.07 7.88 11.83
N THR A 52 -2.40 7.01 11.06
CA THR A 52 -0.94 7.03 10.90
C THR A 52 -0.54 7.15 9.43
N PHE A 53 -0.53 6.04 8.70
CA PHE A 53 0.01 5.98 7.35
C PHE A 53 -1.00 6.42 6.29
N PHE A 54 -2.29 6.13 6.49
CA PHE A 54 -3.35 6.31 5.49
C PHE A 54 -4.26 7.52 5.77
N GLN A 55 -3.79 8.50 6.55
CA GLN A 55 -4.56 9.68 6.95
C GLN A 55 -5.13 10.45 5.75
N HIS A 56 -4.35 10.54 4.69
CA HIS A 56 -4.69 11.31 3.48
C HIS A 56 -5.19 10.44 2.33
N LEU A 57 -5.48 9.15 2.56
CA LEU A 57 -5.92 8.24 1.49
C LEU A 57 -7.25 8.68 0.85
N GLY A 58 -8.11 9.38 1.60
CA GLY A 58 -9.35 9.96 1.07
C GLY A 58 -9.14 11.09 0.04
N ALA A 59 -7.91 11.60 -0.10
CA ALA A 59 -7.55 12.59 -1.11
C ALA A 59 -6.95 11.97 -2.38
N VAL A 60 -7.02 10.65 -2.56
CA VAL A 60 -6.70 9.94 -3.82
C VAL A 60 -7.88 10.05 -4.80
N ARG A 61 -7.63 10.08 -6.11
CA ARG A 61 -8.66 9.94 -7.16
C ARG A 61 -8.19 8.89 -8.17
N GLU A 62 -9.13 8.47 -9.00
CA GLU A 62 -8.85 7.73 -10.23
C GLU A 62 -7.73 8.39 -11.05
N ASN A 63 -6.95 7.56 -11.73
CA ASN A 63 -5.74 7.90 -12.49
C ASN A 63 -4.51 8.35 -11.67
N ASP A 64 -4.60 8.38 -10.34
CA ASP A 64 -3.40 8.61 -9.53
C ASP A 64 -2.44 7.42 -9.60
N SER A 65 -1.15 7.72 -9.58
CA SER A 65 -0.10 6.70 -9.53
C SER A 65 0.16 6.23 -8.09
N ILE A 66 0.32 4.92 -7.95
CA ILE A 66 0.82 4.26 -6.74
C ILE A 66 2.09 3.51 -7.12
N ILE A 67 3.15 3.71 -6.36
CA ILE A 67 4.45 3.07 -6.58
C ILE A 67 4.73 2.14 -5.42
N VAL A 68 5.01 0.88 -5.71
CA VAL A 68 5.46 -0.11 -4.72
C VAL A 68 6.88 -0.53 -5.07
N SER A 69 7.83 -0.16 -4.21
CA SER A 69 9.24 -0.51 -4.34
C SER A 69 9.56 -1.70 -3.46
N THR A 70 10.11 -2.76 -4.05
CA THR A 70 10.57 -3.97 -3.35
C THR A 70 12.04 -4.21 -3.67
N LEU A 71 12.63 -5.25 -3.07
CA LEU A 71 13.98 -5.69 -3.44
C LEU A 71 14.08 -6.24 -4.87
N HIS A 72 12.96 -6.65 -5.48
CA HIS A 72 12.91 -7.23 -6.83
C HIS A 72 12.66 -6.18 -7.91
N GLY A 73 12.31 -4.95 -7.52
CA GLY A 73 12.02 -3.87 -8.46
C GLY A 73 10.91 -2.95 -7.98
N ASN A 74 10.61 -1.97 -8.84
CA ASN A 74 9.53 -1.02 -8.67
C ASN A 74 8.32 -1.47 -9.51
N TYR A 75 7.14 -1.34 -8.92
CA TYR A 75 5.86 -1.67 -9.54
C TYR A 75 4.98 -0.43 -9.53
N TRP A 76 4.48 -0.06 -10.71
CA TRP A 76 3.60 1.09 -10.89
C TRP A 76 2.17 0.61 -11.08
N TYR A 77 1.29 1.16 -10.26
CA TYR A 77 -0.14 0.96 -10.34
C TYR A 77 -0.82 2.30 -10.59
N VAL A 78 -2.02 2.23 -11.15
CA VAL A 78 -2.89 3.37 -11.37
C VAL A 78 -4.19 3.09 -10.65
N VAL A 79 -4.72 4.09 -9.94
CA VAL A 79 -6.01 3.99 -9.28
C VAL A 79 -7.09 3.90 -10.34
N ASP A 80 -7.72 2.73 -10.44
CA ASP A 80 -8.83 2.48 -11.35
C ASP A 80 -10.18 2.86 -10.72
N SER A 81 -10.39 2.51 -9.45
CA SER A 81 -11.63 2.81 -8.73
C SER A 81 -11.40 3.02 -7.24
N ILE A 82 -12.32 3.75 -6.60
CA ILE A 82 -12.34 3.99 -5.16
C ILE A 82 -13.74 3.65 -4.64
N LYS A 83 -13.80 2.77 -3.64
CA LYS A 83 -15.05 2.34 -3.01
C LYS A 83 -14.97 2.52 -1.49
N LEU A 84 -16.03 3.10 -0.92
CA LEU A 84 -16.25 3.13 0.53
C LEU A 84 -17.19 1.96 0.87
N VAL A 85 -16.78 1.12 1.81
CA VAL A 85 -17.50 -0.09 2.25
C VAL A 85 -17.76 -0.07 3.75
#